data_AF-A0A1D1VBY1-F1
#
_entry.id   AF-A0A1D1VBY1-F1
#
_cell.length_a   1.000
_cell.length_b   1.000
_cell.length_c   1.000
_cell.angle_alpha   90.00
_cell.angle_beta   90.00
_cell.angle_gamma   90.00
#
_symmetry.space_group_name_H-M   'P 1'
#
loop_
_entity.id
_entity.type
_entity.pdbx_description
1 polymer ?
#
loop_
_entity_poly.entity_id
_entity_poly.type
_entity_poly.pdbx_seq_one_letter_code
_entity_poly.pdbx_strand_id
1 'polypeptide(L)'
;MDLLGEDIPEAIYRRAKKVFDMASSVTLPDFRKQIAECKRSRGNKSNVDEGGKVMASVLFDPNPKACCGRIPDSDDPPAKLGCNYWTTPTPHRTRLSLNSSFYMDTVKLAECQRYMGPESASKKKDWHIYARMLVQHAAGGEAAFFRICLERRKAQLKLNVLDAPIRDAIIEHVVDLYKAPDAVPDKLVRPFVLNFVHYDIKLYDKGITRWYFPELDQRPKAETVALLEAQEYWRTPAPDRTQLRPGHHVYIKTKALESIASYFGPQSKENCIKQYSCALLMHMLGGMKTAFNLWQGKQFTDGLRGMFLLDDLIAVCLHSDELFHLAVSVSPQACLQFSSVRMMRHGRNEVRNEICAANGGRPRAARSLFHFALGVS
;
A
#
# COMPACT_ATOMS: atom_id res chain seq x y z
N MET A 1 -6.76 11.41 -30.98
CA MET A 1 -6.22 12.12 -29.81
C MET A 1 -7.40 12.39 -28.88
N ASP A 2 -8.23 11.37 -28.61
CA ASP A 2 -9.69 11.59 -28.52
C ASP A 2 -10.29 11.33 -27.13
N LEU A 3 -9.45 11.29 -26.09
CA LEU A 3 -9.88 11.11 -24.69
C LEU A 3 -9.72 12.38 -23.84
N LEU A 4 -8.95 13.35 -24.30
CA LEU A 4 -8.85 14.67 -23.69
C LEU A 4 -9.43 15.63 -24.71
N GLY A 5 -10.50 16.34 -24.37
CA GLY A 5 -11.02 17.40 -25.24
C GLY A 5 -9.90 18.34 -25.66
N GLU A 6 -9.99 18.91 -26.87
CA GLU A 6 -8.96 19.80 -27.41
C GLU A 6 -8.70 21.04 -26.52
N ASP A 7 -9.64 21.34 -25.63
CA ASP A 7 -9.66 22.39 -24.63
C ASP A 7 -8.82 22.07 -23.37
N ILE A 8 -8.63 20.79 -23.01
CA ILE A 8 -7.92 20.42 -21.78
C ILE A 8 -6.43 20.83 -21.81
N PRO A 9 -5.65 20.54 -22.86
CA PRO A 9 -4.25 20.98 -22.92
C PRO A 9 -4.10 22.51 -22.83
N GLU A 10 -5.08 23.25 -23.34
CA GLU A 10 -5.08 24.70 -23.32
C GLU A 10 -5.50 25.26 -21.95
N ALA A 11 -6.47 24.64 -21.29
CA ALA A 11 -6.82 24.97 -19.90
C ALA A 11 -5.63 24.70 -18.95
N ILE A 12 -4.94 23.56 -19.12
CA ILE A 12 -3.72 23.23 -18.37
C ILE A 12 -2.63 24.27 -18.68
N TYR A 13 -2.40 24.62 -19.95
CA TYR A 13 -1.42 25.63 -20.33
C TYR A 13 -1.71 26.98 -19.68
N ARG A 14 -2.95 27.48 -19.78
CA ARG A 14 -3.36 28.77 -19.18
C ARG A 14 -3.20 28.74 -17.66
N ARG A 15 -3.54 27.63 -17.01
CA ARG A 15 -3.35 27.44 -15.57
C ARG A 15 -1.88 27.39 -15.19
N ALA A 16 -1.07 26.61 -15.90
CA ALA A 16 0.37 26.50 -15.64
C ALA A 16 1.08 27.84 -15.83
N LYS A 17 0.75 28.58 -16.91
CA LYS A 17 1.26 29.92 -17.15
C LYS A 17 0.91 30.89 -16.02
N LYS A 18 -0.33 30.85 -15.52
CA LYS A 18 -0.79 31.66 -14.39
C LYS A 18 -0.13 31.27 -13.06
N VAL A 19 0.06 29.97 -12.81
CA VAL A 19 0.51 29.46 -11.50
C VAL A 19 2.03 29.54 -11.35
N PHE A 20 2.78 29.25 -12.41
CA PHE A 20 4.24 29.15 -12.37
C PHE A 20 4.94 30.37 -12.96
N ASP A 21 4.20 31.44 -13.28
CA ASP A 21 4.69 32.64 -13.97
C ASP A 21 5.60 32.27 -15.14
N MET A 22 5.15 31.30 -15.96
CA MET A 22 5.95 30.79 -17.05
C MET A 22 6.28 31.96 -17.97
N ALA A 23 7.58 32.24 -18.12
CA ALA A 23 8.08 33.28 -18.99
C ALA A 23 7.36 33.23 -20.34
N SER A 24 7.14 34.41 -20.94
CA SER A 24 6.47 34.59 -22.23
C SER A 24 7.07 33.76 -23.37
N SER A 25 8.24 33.15 -23.16
CA SER A 25 8.94 32.26 -24.08
C SER A 25 8.28 30.90 -24.30
N VAL A 26 7.47 30.38 -23.37
CA VAL A 26 6.83 29.07 -23.59
C VAL A 26 5.45 29.26 -24.23
N THR A 27 5.37 28.98 -25.53
CA THR A 27 4.12 29.10 -26.29
C THR A 27 3.20 27.89 -26.07
N LEU A 28 1.91 28.03 -26.33
CA LEU A 28 0.96 26.89 -26.29
C LEU A 28 1.39 25.74 -27.24
N PRO A 29 1.87 26.01 -28.47
CA PRO A 29 2.50 24.99 -29.31
C PRO A 29 3.68 24.26 -28.65
N ASP A 30 4.59 24.97 -27.97
CA ASP A 30 5.72 24.34 -27.27
C ASP A 30 5.23 23.45 -26.12
N PHE A 31 4.23 23.92 -25.38
CA PHE A 31 3.61 23.14 -24.31
C PHE A 31 2.92 21.88 -24.83
N ARG A 32 2.15 21.99 -25.93
CA ARG A 32 1.54 20.84 -26.62
C ARG A 32 2.61 19.86 -27.13
N LYS A 33 3.70 20.38 -27.69
CA LYS A 33 4.85 19.60 -28.16
C LYS A 33 5.52 18.85 -26.99
N GLN A 34 5.76 19.50 -25.86
CA GLN A 34 6.29 18.87 -24.66
C GLN A 34 5.36 17.77 -24.11
N ILE A 35 4.05 18.01 -24.03
CA ILE A 35 3.08 16.97 -23.65
C ILE A 35 3.17 15.78 -24.63
N ALA A 36 3.24 16.05 -25.93
CA ALA A 36 3.36 15.02 -26.95
C ALA A 36 4.71 14.27 -26.89
N GLU A 37 5.80 14.94 -26.53
CA GLU A 37 7.13 14.34 -26.33
C GLU A 37 7.20 13.54 -25.02
N CYS A 38 6.60 14.01 -23.93
CA CYS A 38 6.41 13.22 -22.71
C CYS A 38 5.57 11.96 -22.98
N LYS A 39 4.55 12.05 -23.86
CA LYS A 39 3.78 10.89 -24.31
C LYS A 39 4.60 9.96 -25.20
N ARG A 40 5.38 10.49 -26.15
CA ARG A 40 6.23 9.69 -27.06
C ARG A 40 7.38 9.00 -26.34
N SER A 41 8.03 9.67 -25.38
CA SER A 41 9.07 9.07 -24.52
C SER A 41 8.52 8.00 -23.58
N ARG A 42 7.23 8.09 -23.22
CA ARG A 42 6.47 7.01 -22.54
C ARG A 42 5.86 5.99 -23.49
N GLY A 43 5.96 6.21 -24.80
CA GLY A 43 5.18 5.56 -25.85
C GLY A 43 5.99 4.64 -26.77
N ASN A 44 6.97 3.90 -26.24
CA ASN A 44 7.34 2.65 -26.89
C ASN A 44 6.14 1.71 -26.76
N LYS A 45 5.37 1.65 -27.85
CA LYS A 45 4.08 0.98 -28.03
C LYS A 45 4.01 -0.38 -27.33
N SER A 46 3.40 -0.42 -26.15
CA SER A 46 2.60 -1.58 -25.77
C SER A 46 1.25 -1.43 -26.51
N ASN A 47 0.91 -2.40 -27.36
CA ASN A 47 -0.48 -2.60 -27.76
C ASN A 47 -1.22 -3.04 -26.48
N VAL A 48 -1.68 -2.07 -25.69
CA VAL A 48 -2.39 -2.37 -24.44
C VAL A 48 -3.81 -2.77 -24.83
N ASP A 49 -4.06 -4.07 -24.78
CA ASP A 49 -5.37 -4.70 -24.88
C ASP A 49 -6.33 -4.08 -23.84
N GLU A 50 -7.61 -3.91 -24.18
CA GLU A 50 -8.59 -3.24 -23.31
C GLU A 50 -8.75 -3.94 -21.95
N GLY A 51 -8.43 -5.23 -21.86
CA GLY A 51 -8.45 -6.01 -20.63
C GLY A 51 -7.44 -5.59 -19.55
N GLY A 52 -6.53 -4.66 -19.83
CA GLY A 52 -5.51 -4.19 -18.87
C GLY A 52 -5.36 -2.66 -18.74
N LYS A 53 -6.23 -1.84 -19.35
CA LYS A 53 -6.04 -0.39 -19.41
C LYS A 53 -6.48 0.37 -18.15
N VAL A 54 -5.51 1.08 -17.57
CA VAL A 54 -5.60 2.27 -16.70
C VAL A 54 -6.55 2.16 -15.50
N MET A 55 -6.18 1.29 -14.56
CA MET A 55 -6.82 1.18 -13.26
C MET A 55 -6.61 2.40 -12.35
N ALA A 56 -5.61 3.24 -12.64
CA ALA A 56 -5.31 4.41 -11.81
C ALA A 56 -6.43 5.48 -11.79
N SER A 57 -7.25 5.58 -12.84
CA SER A 57 -8.38 6.53 -12.89
C SER A 57 -9.50 6.14 -11.92
N VAL A 58 -9.67 4.84 -11.67
CA VAL A 58 -10.64 4.31 -10.70
C VAL A 58 -10.27 4.71 -9.26
N LEU A 59 -8.97 4.92 -9.00
CA LEU A 59 -8.50 5.30 -7.66
C LEU A 59 -8.71 6.78 -7.35
N PHE A 60 -8.72 7.68 -8.34
CA PHE A 60 -8.76 9.12 -8.08
C PHE A 60 -9.86 9.78 -8.89
N ASP A 61 -11.10 9.37 -8.65
CA ASP A 61 -12.26 9.95 -9.29
C ASP A 61 -12.50 11.38 -8.76
N PRO A 62 -12.53 12.40 -9.64
CA PRO A 62 -12.80 13.78 -9.25
C PRO A 62 -14.23 13.97 -8.72
N ASN A 63 -15.14 13.03 -8.94
CA ASN A 63 -16.49 13.04 -8.40
C ASN A 63 -16.57 12.18 -7.13
N PRO A 64 -16.43 12.79 -5.93
CA PRO A 64 -16.45 12.04 -4.67
C PRO A 64 -17.79 11.32 -4.42
N LYS A 65 -18.88 11.72 -5.09
CA LYS A 65 -20.18 11.06 -4.99
C LYS A 65 -20.26 9.74 -5.78
N ALA A 66 -19.38 9.52 -6.75
CA ALA A 66 -19.39 8.33 -7.61
C ALA A 66 -18.45 7.22 -7.09
N CYS A 67 -17.37 7.57 -6.38
CA CYS A 67 -16.33 6.60 -5.98
C CYS A 67 -16.26 6.23 -4.50
N CYS A 68 -17.13 6.76 -3.64
CA CYS A 68 -17.10 6.40 -2.23
C CYS A 68 -17.84 5.07 -1.97
N GLY A 69 -17.15 3.95 -2.20
CA GLY A 69 -16.93 2.87 -1.23
C GLY A 69 -18.11 2.17 -0.55
N ARG A 70 -19.36 2.54 -0.82
CA ARG A 70 -20.47 1.61 -0.63
C ARG A 70 -20.48 0.74 -1.87
N ILE A 71 -19.91 -0.46 -1.75
CA ILE A 71 -20.54 -1.61 -2.38
C ILE A 71 -21.99 -1.51 -1.86
N PRO A 72 -22.96 -1.08 -2.69
CA PRO A 72 -24.31 -0.85 -2.23
C PRO A 72 -24.79 -2.18 -1.70
N ASP A 73 -24.97 -2.32 -0.37
CA ASP A 73 -25.35 -3.54 0.37
C ASP A 73 -25.64 -4.70 -0.58
N SER A 74 -24.55 -5.27 -1.13
CA SER A 74 -24.69 -6.01 -2.37
C SER A 74 -25.22 -7.35 -1.97
N ASP A 75 -26.51 -7.55 -2.19
CA ASP A 75 -27.21 -8.83 -2.06
C ASP A 75 -26.52 -9.97 -2.84
N ASP A 76 -25.50 -9.67 -3.64
CA ASP A 76 -24.61 -10.62 -4.30
C ASP A 76 -23.40 -11.00 -3.41
N PRO A 77 -23.48 -12.12 -2.67
CA PRO A 77 -22.39 -12.59 -1.81
C PRO A 77 -21.17 -13.02 -2.64
N PRO A 78 -19.98 -13.10 -2.02
CA PRO A 78 -18.82 -13.72 -2.68
C PRO A 78 -19.12 -15.16 -3.10
N ALA A 79 -18.41 -15.66 -4.10
CA ALA A 79 -18.58 -17.02 -4.63
C ALA A 79 -18.39 -18.11 -3.55
N LYS A 80 -17.69 -17.77 -2.47
CA LYS A 80 -17.57 -18.58 -1.26
C LYS A 80 -17.65 -17.66 -0.04
N LEU A 81 -18.40 -18.06 0.98
CA LEU A 81 -18.52 -17.31 2.22
C LEU A 81 -17.14 -17.07 2.85
N GLY A 82 -16.84 -15.81 3.19
CA GLY A 82 -15.56 -15.39 3.76
C GLY A 82 -14.43 -15.19 2.74
N CYS A 83 -14.68 -15.35 1.44
CA CYS A 83 -13.72 -15.04 0.37
C CYS A 83 -14.04 -13.68 -0.29
N ASN A 84 -13.07 -13.09 -1.01
CA ASN A 84 -13.26 -11.85 -1.79
C ASN A 84 -13.05 -12.09 -3.28
N TYR A 85 -13.83 -13.01 -3.85
CA TYR A 85 -13.93 -13.20 -5.30
C TYR A 85 -15.34 -13.62 -5.66
N TRP A 86 -15.73 -13.36 -6.91
CA TRP A 86 -17.08 -13.59 -7.42
C TRP A 86 -17.01 -14.36 -8.74
N THR A 87 -18.13 -14.97 -9.12
CA THR A 87 -18.31 -15.60 -10.44
C THR A 87 -19.31 -14.84 -11.32
N THR A 88 -19.92 -13.79 -10.79
CA THR A 88 -20.91 -12.94 -11.44
C THR A 88 -20.25 -11.61 -11.85
N PRO A 89 -20.36 -11.20 -13.12
CA PRO A 89 -19.84 -9.91 -13.57
C PRO A 89 -20.69 -8.75 -13.02
N THR A 90 -20.04 -7.68 -12.58
CA THR A 90 -20.67 -6.41 -12.19
C THR A 90 -19.75 -5.24 -12.57
N PRO A 91 -20.27 -3.99 -12.66
CA PRO A 91 -19.43 -2.83 -13.06
C PRO A 91 -18.25 -2.52 -12.12
N HIS A 92 -18.34 -2.92 -10.85
CA HIS A 92 -17.28 -2.71 -9.85
C HIS A 92 -16.33 -3.91 -9.73
N ARG A 93 -16.44 -4.90 -10.61
CA ARG A 93 -15.60 -6.08 -10.60
C ARG A 93 -14.86 -6.26 -11.91
N THR A 94 -13.62 -6.70 -11.80
CA THR A 94 -12.74 -6.96 -12.92
C THR A 94 -12.46 -8.45 -13.00
N ARG A 95 -12.61 -8.99 -14.21
CA ARG A 95 -12.31 -10.38 -14.53
C ARG A 95 -10.80 -10.60 -14.40
N LEU A 96 -10.39 -11.66 -13.71
CA LEU A 96 -8.96 -11.93 -13.49
C LEU A 96 -8.25 -12.37 -14.77
N SER A 97 -8.87 -13.21 -15.59
CA SER A 97 -8.29 -13.64 -16.85
C SER A 97 -9.35 -13.89 -17.92
N LEU A 98 -8.97 -13.83 -19.19
CA LEU A 98 -9.88 -14.08 -20.31
C LEU A 98 -10.41 -15.52 -20.34
N ASN A 99 -9.73 -16.46 -19.68
CA ASN A 99 -10.12 -17.87 -19.62
C ASN A 99 -10.79 -18.29 -18.30
N SER A 100 -10.97 -17.38 -17.34
CA SER A 100 -11.61 -17.69 -16.05
C SER A 100 -12.96 -17.00 -15.88
N SER A 101 -13.88 -17.57 -15.10
CA SER A 101 -15.13 -16.89 -14.70
C SER A 101 -15.00 -16.14 -13.38
N PHE A 102 -13.76 -15.92 -12.89
CA PHE A 102 -13.52 -15.29 -11.60
C PHE A 102 -13.29 -13.80 -11.73
N TYR A 103 -13.93 -13.06 -10.82
CA TYR A 103 -13.87 -11.62 -10.74
C TYR A 103 -13.39 -11.20 -9.34
N MET A 104 -12.66 -10.09 -9.27
CA MET A 104 -12.30 -9.42 -8.03
C MET A 104 -12.76 -7.97 -8.08
N ASP A 105 -12.79 -7.32 -6.91
CA ASP A 105 -13.09 -5.90 -6.83
C ASP A 105 -12.11 -5.06 -7.66
N THR A 106 -12.65 -4.22 -8.55
CA THR A 106 -11.86 -3.42 -9.49
C THR A 106 -10.98 -2.41 -8.75
N VAL A 107 -11.51 -1.76 -7.72
CA VAL A 107 -10.75 -0.80 -6.90
C VAL A 107 -9.58 -1.53 -6.26
N LYS A 108 -9.82 -2.73 -5.71
CA LYS A 108 -8.77 -3.46 -5.03
C LYS A 108 -7.64 -3.89 -5.95
N LEU A 109 -7.97 -4.41 -7.12
CA LEU A 109 -6.95 -4.73 -8.11
C LEU A 109 -6.19 -3.47 -8.54
N ALA A 110 -6.88 -2.35 -8.72
CA ALA A 110 -6.27 -1.08 -9.09
C ALA A 110 -5.21 -0.61 -8.07
N GLU A 111 -5.53 -0.69 -6.78
CA GLU A 111 -4.61 -0.35 -5.70
C GLU A 111 -3.35 -1.22 -5.73
N CYS A 112 -3.54 -2.52 -5.89
CA CYS A 112 -2.44 -3.48 -5.94
C CYS A 112 -1.56 -3.23 -7.17
N GLN A 113 -2.16 -2.99 -8.34
CA GLN A 113 -1.45 -2.72 -9.58
C GLN A 113 -0.68 -1.39 -9.54
N ARG A 114 -1.24 -0.34 -8.93
CA ARG A 114 -0.55 0.96 -8.79
C ARG A 114 0.81 0.81 -8.11
N TYR A 115 0.89 -0.02 -7.07
CA TYR A 115 2.09 -0.10 -6.23
C TYR A 115 2.99 -1.30 -6.49
N MET A 116 2.46 -2.39 -7.04
CA MET A 116 3.24 -3.61 -7.30
C MET A 116 3.22 -4.01 -8.77
N GLY A 117 2.26 -3.51 -9.55
CA GLY A 117 2.11 -3.80 -10.97
C GLY A 117 3.28 -3.29 -11.83
N PRO A 118 3.26 -3.62 -13.13
CA PRO A 118 4.33 -3.24 -14.07
C PRO A 118 4.46 -1.72 -14.23
N GLU A 119 3.39 -0.97 -13.99
CA GLU A 119 3.38 0.50 -14.05
C GLU A 119 3.86 1.17 -12.75
N SER A 120 4.16 0.38 -11.71
CA SER A 120 4.61 0.94 -10.44
C SER A 120 5.94 1.70 -10.60
N ALA A 121 6.15 2.73 -9.77
CA ALA A 121 7.41 3.49 -9.77
C ALA A 121 8.64 2.65 -9.34
N SER A 122 8.44 1.39 -8.92
CA SER A 122 9.50 0.49 -8.53
C SER A 122 10.20 -0.06 -9.78
N LYS A 123 11.53 0.06 -9.85
CA LYS A 123 12.34 -0.63 -10.86
C LYS A 123 12.34 -2.16 -10.66
N LYS A 124 11.91 -2.63 -9.49
CA LYS A 124 11.85 -4.06 -9.17
C LYS A 124 10.46 -4.59 -9.50
N LYS A 125 10.42 -5.73 -10.18
CA LYS A 125 9.17 -6.43 -10.47
C LYS A 125 8.68 -7.11 -9.19
N ASP A 126 7.79 -6.44 -8.49
CA ASP A 126 7.20 -6.95 -7.24
C ASP A 126 6.02 -7.91 -7.52
N TRP A 127 6.10 -8.68 -8.62
CA TRP A 127 5.05 -9.62 -9.07
C TRP A 127 4.73 -10.68 -8.01
N HIS A 128 5.71 -11.10 -7.22
CA HIS A 128 5.53 -12.09 -6.17
C HIS A 128 4.75 -11.50 -4.98
N ILE A 129 4.97 -10.22 -4.66
CA ILE A 129 4.19 -9.49 -3.65
C ILE A 129 2.75 -9.30 -4.16
N TYR A 130 2.60 -8.91 -5.42
CA TYR A 130 1.30 -8.77 -6.07
C TYR A 130 0.52 -10.10 -6.08
N ALA A 131 1.14 -11.21 -6.50
CA ALA A 131 0.52 -12.53 -6.51
C ALA A 131 0.12 -12.99 -5.09
N ARG A 132 1.00 -12.79 -4.10
CA ARG A 132 0.69 -13.08 -2.69
C ARG A 132 -0.51 -12.27 -2.19
N MET A 133 -0.56 -10.98 -2.53
CA MET A 133 -1.68 -10.10 -2.20
C MET A 133 -3.00 -10.59 -2.79
N LEU A 134 -3.01 -10.97 -4.06
CA LEU A 134 -4.23 -11.47 -4.70
C LEU A 134 -4.73 -12.76 -4.05
N VAL A 135 -3.83 -13.68 -3.70
CA VAL A 135 -4.22 -14.92 -3.01
C VAL A 135 -4.77 -14.62 -1.62
N GLN A 136 -4.10 -13.77 -0.84
CA GLN A 136 -4.57 -13.37 0.49
C GLN A 136 -5.89 -12.62 0.42
N HIS A 137 -6.05 -11.70 -0.53
CA HIS A 137 -7.30 -10.96 -0.73
C HIS A 137 -8.43 -11.91 -1.11
N ALA A 138 -8.24 -12.78 -2.10
CA ALA A 138 -9.22 -13.80 -2.51
C ALA A 138 -9.69 -14.66 -1.33
N ALA A 139 -8.78 -14.98 -0.40
CA ALA A 139 -9.06 -15.78 0.79
C ALA A 139 -9.79 -15.01 1.92
N GLY A 140 -10.23 -13.77 1.70
CA GLY A 140 -10.89 -12.94 2.71
C GLY A 140 -9.97 -11.92 3.39
N GLY A 141 -8.74 -11.74 2.89
CA GLY A 141 -7.69 -10.92 3.51
C GLY A 141 -6.65 -11.74 4.26
N GLU A 142 -5.59 -11.08 4.71
CA GLU A 142 -4.42 -11.74 5.31
C GLU A 142 -4.76 -12.53 6.59
N ALA A 143 -5.62 -11.99 7.46
CA ALA A 143 -6.05 -12.70 8.67
C ALA A 143 -6.83 -13.99 8.37
N ALA A 144 -7.79 -13.93 7.44
CA ALA A 144 -8.59 -15.08 7.01
C ALA A 144 -7.72 -16.13 6.32
N PHE A 145 -6.78 -15.69 5.47
CA PHE A 145 -5.76 -16.55 4.87
C PHE A 145 -5.00 -17.35 5.93
N PHE A 146 -4.46 -16.71 6.97
CA PHE A 146 -3.72 -17.42 8.02
C PHE A 146 -4.61 -18.38 8.83
N ARG A 147 -5.85 -17.97 9.17
CA ARG A 147 -6.82 -18.85 9.86
C ARG A 147 -7.06 -20.14 9.06
N ILE A 148 -7.37 -20.02 7.77
CA ILE A 148 -7.58 -21.17 6.88
C ILE A 148 -6.34 -22.07 6.84
N CYS A 149 -5.14 -21.50 6.73
CA CYS A 149 -3.91 -22.28 6.69
C CYS A 149 -3.71 -23.09 7.99
N LEU A 150 -3.94 -22.46 9.14
CA LEU A 150 -3.75 -23.08 10.45
C LEU A 150 -4.81 -24.16 10.73
N GLU A 151 -6.06 -23.92 10.37
CA GLU A 151 -7.15 -24.91 10.46
C GLU A 151 -6.83 -26.15 9.62
N ARG A 152 -6.44 -25.96 8.36
CA ARG A 152 -6.08 -27.07 7.46
C ARG A 152 -4.87 -27.84 7.98
N ARG A 153 -3.87 -27.14 8.50
CA ARG A 153 -2.71 -27.78 9.13
C ARG A 153 -3.11 -28.63 10.34
N LYS A 154 -3.96 -28.10 11.22
CA LYS A 154 -4.48 -28.81 12.39
C LYS A 154 -5.24 -30.08 11.98
N ALA A 155 -5.97 -30.02 10.86
CA ALA A 155 -6.66 -31.15 10.25
C ALA A 155 -5.75 -32.07 9.40
N GLN A 156 -4.43 -31.83 9.36
CA GLN A 156 -3.45 -32.57 8.54
C GLN A 156 -3.81 -32.60 7.03
N LEU A 157 -4.51 -31.57 6.56
CA LEU A 157 -4.87 -31.41 5.15
C LEU A 157 -3.78 -30.67 4.38
N LYS A 158 -3.72 -30.90 3.06
CA LYS A 158 -2.89 -30.09 2.15
C LYS A 158 -3.22 -28.61 2.31
N LEU A 159 -2.22 -27.73 2.38
CA LEU A 159 -2.34 -26.28 2.62
C LEU A 159 -2.87 -25.47 1.41
N ASN A 160 -3.82 -26.03 0.65
CA ASN A 160 -4.49 -25.33 -0.42
C ASN A 160 -5.56 -24.38 0.18
N VAL A 161 -5.26 -23.08 0.19
CA VAL A 161 -6.19 -22.05 0.72
C VAL A 161 -7.33 -21.77 -0.26
N LEU A 162 -7.02 -21.74 -1.54
CA LEU A 162 -7.95 -21.49 -2.63
C LEU A 162 -8.10 -22.74 -3.51
N ASP A 163 -9.26 -22.88 -4.14
CA ASP A 163 -9.52 -23.94 -5.10
C ASP A 163 -8.63 -23.77 -6.35
N ALA A 164 -8.35 -24.88 -7.05
CA ALA A 164 -7.45 -24.85 -8.20
C ALA A 164 -7.87 -23.83 -9.29
N PRO A 165 -9.16 -23.72 -9.67
CA PRO A 165 -9.58 -22.81 -10.74
C PRO A 165 -9.30 -21.32 -10.44
N ILE A 166 -9.58 -20.84 -9.23
CA ILE A 166 -9.31 -19.44 -8.84
C ILE A 166 -7.80 -19.19 -8.73
N ARG A 167 -7.03 -20.18 -8.25
CA ARG A 167 -5.57 -20.07 -8.20
C ARG A 167 -4.97 -19.97 -9.61
N ASP A 168 -5.45 -20.77 -10.55
CA ASP A 168 -5.01 -20.72 -11.95
C ASP A 168 -5.39 -19.39 -12.60
N ALA A 169 -6.58 -18.86 -12.32
CA ALA A 169 -7.00 -17.53 -12.76
C ALA A 169 -6.08 -16.40 -12.24
N ILE A 170 -5.65 -16.47 -10.97
CA ILE A 170 -4.68 -15.52 -10.40
C ILE A 170 -3.32 -15.66 -11.09
N ILE A 171 -2.83 -16.89 -11.33
CA ILE A 171 -1.56 -17.12 -12.01
C ILE A 171 -1.59 -16.53 -13.42
N GLU A 172 -2.65 -16.82 -14.18
CA GLU A 172 -2.86 -16.30 -15.53
C GLU A 172 -2.90 -14.77 -15.53
N HIS A 173 -3.67 -14.15 -14.62
CA HIS A 173 -3.72 -12.69 -14.45
C HIS A 173 -2.34 -12.09 -14.22
N VAL A 174 -1.54 -12.68 -13.31
CA VAL A 174 -0.19 -12.17 -13.01
C VAL A 174 0.73 -12.33 -14.21
N VAL A 175 0.70 -13.47 -14.89
CA VAL A 175 1.50 -13.68 -16.11
C VAL A 175 1.09 -12.68 -17.20
N ASP A 176 -0.21 -12.43 -17.33
CA ASP A 176 -0.75 -11.55 -18.36
C ASP A 176 -0.48 -10.07 -18.09
N LEU A 177 -0.57 -9.65 -16.83
CA LEU A 177 -0.35 -8.28 -16.43
C LEU A 177 1.13 -7.88 -16.65
N TYR A 178 2.08 -8.75 -16.30
CA TYR A 178 3.50 -8.45 -16.42
C TYR A 178 4.08 -8.86 -17.78
N LYS A 179 3.38 -8.56 -18.89
CA LYS A 179 3.84 -8.79 -20.27
C LYS A 179 5.06 -7.93 -20.66
N ALA A 180 5.57 -8.18 -21.88
CA ALA A 180 6.79 -7.62 -22.45
C ALA A 180 6.98 -6.09 -22.23
N PRO A 181 8.24 -5.60 -22.10
CA PRO A 181 9.51 -6.33 -22.28
C PRO A 181 9.87 -7.26 -21.12
N ASP A 182 9.08 -7.24 -20.06
CA ASP A 182 9.45 -7.72 -18.74
C ASP A 182 8.67 -8.98 -18.29
N ALA A 183 8.28 -9.81 -19.27
CA ALA A 183 7.51 -11.05 -19.10
C ALA A 183 7.94 -11.87 -17.87
N VAL A 184 7.01 -12.08 -16.93
CA VAL A 184 7.20 -13.04 -15.84
C VAL A 184 6.69 -14.41 -16.31
N PRO A 185 7.55 -15.43 -16.45
CA PRO A 185 7.13 -16.74 -16.94
C PRO A 185 6.19 -17.47 -15.97
N ASP A 186 5.17 -18.17 -16.48
CA ASP A 186 4.28 -19.04 -15.68
C ASP A 186 5.07 -20.01 -14.79
N LYS A 187 6.16 -20.58 -15.30
CA LYS A 187 7.07 -21.47 -14.57
C LYS A 187 7.69 -20.87 -13.29
N LEU A 188 7.67 -19.54 -13.12
CA LEU A 188 8.07 -18.88 -11.88
C LEU A 188 6.86 -18.56 -10.99
N VAL A 189 5.77 -18.06 -11.59
CA VAL A 189 4.58 -17.64 -10.84
C VAL A 189 3.87 -18.82 -10.19
N ARG A 190 3.67 -19.91 -10.94
CA ARG A 190 2.91 -21.08 -10.48
C ARG A 190 3.55 -21.76 -9.26
N PRO A 191 4.85 -22.11 -9.25
CA PRO A 191 5.47 -22.65 -8.04
C PRO A 191 5.45 -21.67 -6.87
N PHE A 192 5.60 -20.36 -7.12
CA PHE A 192 5.54 -19.37 -6.06
C PHE A 192 4.15 -19.35 -5.39
N VAL A 193 3.08 -19.20 -6.18
CA VAL A 193 1.69 -19.18 -5.70
C VAL A 193 1.33 -20.46 -4.91
N LEU A 194 1.89 -21.61 -5.31
CA LEU A 194 1.69 -22.88 -4.62
C LEU A 194 2.49 -22.98 -3.31
N ASN A 195 3.68 -22.39 -3.23
CA ASN A 195 4.62 -22.68 -2.16
C ASN A 195 4.75 -21.58 -1.10
N PHE A 196 4.39 -20.32 -1.39
CA PHE A 196 4.60 -19.23 -0.42
C PHE A 196 3.82 -19.45 0.89
N VAL A 197 2.70 -20.17 0.85
CA VAL A 197 1.90 -20.54 2.04
C VAL A 197 2.75 -21.28 3.08
N HIS A 198 3.63 -22.19 2.63
CA HIS A 198 4.53 -22.92 3.52
C HIS A 198 5.55 -22.00 4.21
N TYR A 199 6.04 -21.00 3.49
CA TYR A 199 6.93 -19.99 4.06
C TYR A 199 6.20 -19.16 5.13
N ASP A 200 4.99 -18.69 4.83
CA ASP A 200 4.18 -17.89 5.76
C ASP A 200 3.85 -18.67 7.05
N ILE A 201 3.48 -19.95 6.92
CA ILE A 201 3.23 -20.82 8.07
C ILE A 201 4.50 -21.06 8.88
N LYS A 202 5.66 -21.25 8.23
CA LYS A 202 6.95 -21.36 8.92
C LYS A 202 7.30 -20.09 9.68
N LEU A 203 6.96 -18.91 9.17
CA LEU A 203 7.13 -17.65 9.90
C LEU A 203 6.17 -17.59 11.10
N TYR A 204 4.91 -17.99 10.93
CA TYR A 204 3.94 -18.06 12.04
C TYR A 204 4.42 -19.01 13.15
N ASP A 205 4.99 -20.16 12.79
CA ASP A 205 5.52 -21.14 13.74
C ASP A 205 6.73 -20.64 14.52
N LYS A 206 7.50 -19.72 13.95
CA LYS A 206 8.58 -19.05 14.66
C LYS A 206 8.10 -17.91 15.57
N GLY A 207 6.80 -17.59 15.58
CA GLY A 207 6.24 -16.50 16.36
C GLY A 207 6.67 -15.12 15.86
N ILE A 208 7.11 -15.02 14.61
CA ILE A 208 7.70 -13.81 14.00
C ILE A 208 6.75 -13.08 13.05
N THR A 209 5.47 -13.44 13.07
CA THR A 209 4.39 -12.73 12.39
C THR A 209 3.62 -11.89 13.42
N ARG A 210 2.86 -10.91 12.95
CA ARG A 210 1.94 -10.15 13.80
C ARG A 210 0.67 -10.90 14.20
N TRP A 211 0.48 -12.11 13.66
CA TRP A 211 -0.78 -12.82 13.79
C TRP A 211 -0.75 -13.75 15.00
N TYR A 212 -1.85 -13.75 15.74
CA TYR A 212 -2.06 -14.65 16.87
C TYR A 212 -3.52 -15.09 16.90
N PHE A 213 -3.75 -16.40 16.87
CA PHE A 213 -5.09 -17.00 16.85
C PHE A 213 -5.23 -17.98 18.03
N PRO A 214 -5.65 -17.52 19.23
CA PRO A 214 -5.68 -18.36 20.44
C PRO A 214 -6.54 -19.63 20.31
N GLU A 215 -7.56 -19.59 19.45
CA GLU A 215 -8.45 -20.71 19.14
C GLU A 215 -7.80 -21.79 18.25
N LEU A 216 -6.71 -21.45 17.55
CA LEU A 216 -5.94 -22.36 16.68
C LEU A 216 -4.55 -22.67 17.22
N ASP A 217 -4.05 -21.89 18.17
CA ASP A 217 -2.68 -21.93 18.66
C ASP A 217 -2.63 -21.65 20.18
N GLN A 218 -2.21 -22.66 20.94
CA GLN A 218 -2.15 -22.61 22.41
C GLN A 218 -0.90 -21.89 22.95
N ARG A 219 0.04 -21.50 22.09
CA ARG A 219 1.25 -20.79 22.52
C ARG A 219 0.88 -19.43 23.12
N PRO A 220 1.67 -18.89 24.07
CA PRO A 220 1.42 -17.55 24.59
C PRO A 220 1.60 -16.51 23.49
N LYS A 221 0.75 -15.47 23.50
CA LYS A 221 0.93 -14.29 22.63
C LYS A 221 2.28 -13.64 22.94
N ALA A 222 3.08 -13.40 21.91
CA ALA A 222 4.35 -12.70 22.07
C ALA A 222 4.11 -11.27 22.57
N GLU A 223 4.90 -10.80 23.54
CA GLU A 223 4.77 -9.48 24.14
C GLU A 223 4.81 -8.36 23.09
N THR A 224 5.66 -8.48 22.08
CA THR A 224 5.76 -7.51 20.97
C THR A 224 4.50 -7.45 20.11
N VAL A 225 3.78 -8.58 19.98
CA VAL A 225 2.49 -8.63 19.26
C VAL A 225 1.42 -7.94 20.10
N ALA A 226 1.37 -8.22 21.41
CA ALA A 226 0.46 -7.53 22.32
C ALA A 226 0.72 -6.01 22.37
N LEU A 227 2.00 -5.60 22.38
CA LEU A 227 2.39 -4.19 22.33
C LEU A 227 1.97 -3.54 21.01
N LEU A 228 2.15 -4.23 19.87
CA LEU A 228 1.71 -3.74 18.56
C LEU A 228 0.20 -3.56 18.52
N GLU A 229 -0.58 -4.57 18.91
CA GLU A 229 -2.05 -4.51 18.97
C GLU A 229 -2.54 -3.36 19.87
N ALA A 230 -1.87 -3.11 20.99
CA ALA A 230 -2.21 -2.00 21.89
C ALA A 230 -2.03 -0.60 21.24
N GLN A 231 -1.23 -0.48 20.17
CA GLN A 231 -1.08 0.77 19.42
C GLN A 231 -2.11 0.92 18.29
N GLU A 232 -2.89 -0.11 17.95
CA GLU A 232 -3.80 -0.14 16.80
C GLU A 232 -5.11 0.63 17.01
N TYR A 233 -5.05 1.75 17.72
CA TYR A 233 -6.19 2.65 17.88
C TYR A 233 -6.80 3.01 16.51
N TRP A 234 -5.96 3.10 15.47
CA TRP A 234 -6.31 3.52 14.13
C TRP A 234 -7.09 2.48 13.31
N ARG A 235 -7.36 1.28 13.83
CA ARG A 235 -8.27 0.33 13.17
C ARG A 235 -9.75 0.57 13.47
N THR A 236 -10.05 1.33 14.52
CA THR A 236 -11.43 1.58 14.97
C THR A 236 -11.84 3.01 14.63
N PRO A 237 -13.00 3.21 13.98
CA PRO A 237 -13.53 4.56 13.76
C PRO A 237 -13.86 5.23 15.11
N ALA A 238 -13.63 6.55 15.19
CA ALA A 238 -14.05 7.37 16.33
C ALA A 238 -14.32 8.81 15.87
N PRO A 239 -15.09 9.62 16.61
CA PRO A 239 -15.46 10.98 16.20
C PRO A 239 -14.27 11.93 15.98
N ASP A 240 -13.16 11.71 16.67
CA ASP A 240 -11.92 12.50 16.57
C ASP A 240 -10.92 11.93 15.55
N ARG A 241 -11.34 10.96 14.74
CA ARG A 241 -10.48 10.27 13.77
C ARG A 241 -11.00 10.43 12.36
N THR A 242 -10.07 10.69 11.45
CA THR A 242 -10.31 10.79 10.02
C THR A 242 -9.89 9.48 9.37
N GLN A 243 -10.80 8.88 8.59
CA GLN A 243 -10.44 7.76 7.72
C GLN A 243 -9.43 8.25 6.68
N LEU A 244 -8.25 7.61 6.59
CA LEU A 244 -7.23 8.02 5.63
C LEU A 244 -7.68 7.80 4.19
N ARG A 245 -8.43 6.72 3.95
CA ARG A 245 -8.84 6.33 2.61
C ARG A 245 -10.18 5.58 2.66
N PRO A 246 -11.19 5.98 1.87
CA PRO A 246 -12.41 5.20 1.73
C PRO A 246 -12.11 3.76 1.34
N GLY A 247 -12.86 2.80 1.90
CA GLY A 247 -12.64 1.36 1.67
C GLY A 247 -11.56 0.71 2.55
N HIS A 248 -10.77 1.50 3.28
CA HIS A 248 -9.76 0.98 4.22
C HIS A 248 -10.12 1.25 5.68
N HIS A 249 -9.81 0.30 6.56
CA HIS A 249 -10.01 0.43 8.00
C HIS A 249 -8.79 1.09 8.69
N VAL A 250 -8.41 2.28 8.21
CA VAL A 250 -7.31 3.07 8.77
C VAL A 250 -7.81 4.48 9.09
N TYR A 251 -7.82 4.81 10.37
CA TYR A 251 -8.37 6.05 10.95
C TYR A 251 -7.33 6.74 11.81
N ILE A 252 -6.89 7.95 11.45
CA ILE A 252 -5.88 8.70 12.21
C ILE A 252 -6.56 9.82 12.98
N LYS A 253 -6.11 10.09 14.21
CA LYS A 253 -6.57 11.25 14.98
C LYS A 253 -6.47 12.52 14.13
N THR A 254 -7.57 13.25 13.97
CA THR A 254 -7.65 14.40 13.05
C THR A 254 -6.59 15.45 13.37
N LYS A 255 -6.39 15.78 14.66
CA LYS A 255 -5.35 16.72 15.10
C LYS A 255 -3.93 16.28 14.75
N ALA A 256 -3.65 14.98 14.85
CA ALA A 256 -2.35 14.44 14.48
C ALA A 256 -2.14 14.50 12.96
N LEU A 257 -3.18 14.20 12.18
CA LEU A 257 -3.15 14.30 10.72
C LEU A 257 -2.88 15.74 10.26
N GLU A 258 -3.56 16.72 10.86
CA GLU A 258 -3.36 18.16 10.63
C GLU A 258 -1.95 18.61 11.00
N SER A 259 -1.45 18.21 12.17
CA SER A 259 -0.08 18.49 12.62
C SER A 259 0.93 17.95 11.62
N ILE A 260 0.85 16.67 11.26
CA ILE A 260 1.75 16.04 10.28
C ILE A 260 1.67 16.76 8.93
N ALA A 261 0.48 17.15 8.48
CA ALA A 261 0.28 17.90 7.24
C ALA A 261 0.90 19.31 7.29
N SER A 262 0.81 20.01 8.43
CA SER A 262 1.43 21.34 8.57
C SER A 262 2.97 21.29 8.49
N TYR A 263 3.58 20.18 8.91
CA TYR A 263 5.04 20.02 8.90
C TYR A 263 5.57 19.40 7.61
N PHE A 264 4.86 18.47 6.98
CA PHE A 264 5.39 17.72 5.83
C PHE A 264 4.49 17.69 4.60
N GLY A 265 3.27 18.24 4.69
CA GLY A 265 2.32 18.29 3.59
C GLY A 265 2.69 19.29 2.50
N PRO A 266 1.89 19.38 1.43
CA PRO A 266 2.22 20.15 0.24
C PRO A 266 2.48 21.64 0.47
N GLN A 267 1.81 22.23 1.47
CA GLN A 267 1.91 23.65 1.82
C GLN A 267 3.03 23.93 2.84
N SER A 268 3.73 22.91 3.32
CA SER A 268 4.83 23.06 4.27
C SER A 268 6.13 23.51 3.59
N LYS A 269 6.98 24.24 4.33
CA LYS A 269 8.37 24.51 3.94
C LYS A 269 9.20 23.23 3.79
N GLU A 270 8.87 22.17 4.54
CA GLU A 270 9.50 20.85 4.45
C GLU A 270 8.61 19.84 3.68
N ASN A 271 7.82 20.31 2.71
CA ASN A 271 7.00 19.48 1.83
C ASN A 271 7.80 18.27 1.31
N CYS A 272 7.43 17.07 1.78
CA CYS A 272 8.08 15.84 1.40
C CYS A 272 7.18 14.65 1.66
N ILE A 273 6.64 14.05 0.60
CA ILE A 273 5.73 12.89 0.70
C ILE A 273 6.34 11.75 1.52
N LYS A 274 7.64 11.48 1.38
CA LYS A 274 8.33 10.45 2.17
C LYS A 274 8.36 10.76 3.65
N GLN A 275 8.55 12.03 4.05
CA GLN A 275 8.51 12.42 5.46
C GLN A 275 7.10 12.37 6.01
N TYR A 276 6.12 12.82 5.22
CA TYR A 276 4.69 12.76 5.55
C TYR A 276 4.23 11.32 5.81
N SER A 277 4.44 10.41 4.86
CA SER A 277 4.06 9.00 5.01
C SER A 277 4.81 8.32 6.14
N CYS A 278 6.10 8.61 6.32
CA CYS A 278 6.88 8.11 7.47
C CYS A 278 6.31 8.58 8.80
N ALA A 279 5.91 9.85 8.92
CA ALA A 279 5.30 10.39 10.12
C ALA A 279 3.96 9.71 10.43
N LEU A 280 3.13 9.45 9.42
CA LEU A 280 1.90 8.67 9.59
C LEU A 280 2.19 7.26 10.11
N LEU A 281 3.13 6.53 9.51
CA LEU A 281 3.50 5.19 9.97
C LEU A 281 4.03 5.19 11.41
N MET A 282 4.88 6.15 11.77
CA MET A 282 5.39 6.24 13.14
C MET A 282 4.28 6.61 14.13
N HIS A 283 3.36 7.49 13.74
CA HIS A 283 2.20 7.82 14.57
C HIS A 283 1.28 6.60 14.80
N MET A 284 1.04 5.80 13.75
CA MET A 284 0.29 4.54 13.85
C MET A 284 0.95 3.53 14.79
N LEU A 285 2.28 3.55 14.93
CA LEU A 285 3.03 2.69 15.84
C LEU A 285 3.20 3.28 17.26
N GLY A 286 2.44 4.32 17.63
CA GLY A 286 2.52 4.95 18.94
C GLY A 286 3.72 5.91 19.10
N GLY A 287 4.23 6.43 17.98
CA GLY A 287 5.36 7.37 17.92
C GLY A 287 6.71 6.71 17.64
N MET A 288 7.72 7.56 17.41
CA MET A 288 9.07 7.11 17.00
C MET A 288 9.72 6.15 18.00
N LYS A 289 9.62 6.45 19.30
CA LYS A 289 10.22 5.64 20.37
C LYS A 289 9.60 4.25 20.43
N THR A 290 8.27 4.17 20.43
CA THR A 290 7.52 2.90 20.45
C THR A 290 7.82 2.06 19.21
N ALA A 291 7.80 2.69 18.02
CA ALA A 291 8.18 2.04 16.78
C ALA A 291 9.63 1.50 16.82
N PHE A 292 10.54 2.22 17.47
CA PHE A 292 11.95 1.83 17.59
C PHE A 292 12.13 0.63 18.51
N ASN A 293 11.44 0.62 19.65
CA ASN A 293 11.43 -0.53 20.56
C ASN A 293 10.88 -1.78 19.87
N LEU A 294 9.76 -1.66 19.15
CA LEU A 294 9.18 -2.75 18.36
C LEU A 294 10.16 -3.25 17.28
N TRP A 295 10.87 -2.33 16.63
CA TRP A 295 11.83 -2.67 15.57
C TRP A 295 13.10 -3.34 16.10
N GLN A 296 13.63 -2.87 17.22
CA GLN A 296 14.80 -3.44 17.88
C GLN A 296 14.55 -4.84 18.46
N GLY A 297 13.31 -5.14 18.87
CA GLY A 297 12.95 -6.46 19.36
C GLY A 297 13.20 -7.59 18.35
N LYS A 298 13.39 -7.27 17.05
CA LYS A 298 13.66 -8.22 15.96
C LYS A 298 12.67 -9.39 15.86
N GLN A 299 11.51 -9.28 16.52
CA GLN A 299 10.48 -10.31 16.47
C GLN A 299 9.89 -10.41 15.07
N PHE A 300 9.72 -9.30 14.36
CA PHE A 300 9.21 -9.31 12.99
C PHE A 300 10.37 -9.45 12.00
N THR A 301 10.50 -10.59 11.32
CA THR A 301 11.62 -10.84 10.39
C THR A 301 11.64 -9.91 9.19
N ASP A 302 10.48 -9.38 8.80
CA ASP A 302 10.35 -8.43 7.71
C ASP A 302 10.54 -6.97 8.21
N GLY A 303 11.03 -6.80 9.45
CA GLY A 303 11.23 -5.51 10.09
C GLY A 303 9.91 -4.73 10.20
N LEU A 304 9.92 -3.46 9.80
CA LEU A 304 8.72 -2.61 9.81
C LEU A 304 7.59 -3.18 8.94
N ARG A 305 7.87 -3.93 7.87
CA ARG A 305 6.83 -4.52 7.03
C ARG A 305 5.97 -5.51 7.80
N GLY A 306 6.56 -6.24 8.75
CA GLY A 306 5.83 -7.23 9.57
C GLY A 306 4.90 -6.60 10.60
N MET A 307 5.00 -5.29 10.85
CA MET A 307 4.14 -4.56 11.80
C MET A 307 2.86 -4.01 11.16
N PHE A 308 2.80 -3.97 9.83
CA PHE A 308 1.66 -3.45 9.07
C PHE A 308 1.08 -4.53 8.16
N LEU A 309 -0.23 -4.45 7.90
CA LEU A 309 -0.82 -5.15 6.77
C LEU A 309 -0.40 -4.38 5.53
N LEU A 310 -0.31 -5.08 4.42
CA LEU A 310 -0.05 -4.39 3.16
C LEU A 310 -1.18 -3.40 2.85
N ASP A 311 -2.40 -3.74 3.24
CA ASP A 311 -3.56 -2.86 3.14
C ASP A 311 -3.38 -1.54 3.92
N ASP A 312 -2.86 -1.63 5.15
CA ASP A 312 -2.58 -0.45 5.98
C ASP A 312 -1.56 0.48 5.28
N LEU A 313 -0.53 -0.10 4.65
CA LEU A 313 0.49 0.64 3.91
C LEU A 313 -0.06 1.26 2.63
N ILE A 314 -0.92 0.54 1.91
CA ILE A 314 -1.60 1.03 0.71
C ILE A 314 -2.48 2.23 1.06
N ALA A 315 -3.25 2.15 2.15
CA ALA A 315 -4.08 3.27 2.61
C ALA A 315 -3.24 4.54 2.87
N VAL A 316 -2.09 4.39 3.55
CA VAL A 316 -1.16 5.51 3.78
C VAL A 316 -0.59 6.06 2.48
N CYS A 317 -0.20 5.20 1.55
CA CYS A 317 0.33 5.61 0.25
C CYS A 317 -0.72 6.33 -0.61
N LEU A 318 -1.95 5.81 -0.71
CA LEU A 318 -3.03 6.44 -1.48
C LEU A 318 -3.42 7.79 -0.89
N HIS A 319 -3.55 7.87 0.43
CA HIS A 319 -3.80 9.13 1.13
C HIS A 319 -2.69 10.15 0.87
N SER A 320 -1.42 9.71 0.93
CA SER A 320 -0.28 10.58 0.64
C SER A 320 -0.27 11.03 -0.82
N ASP A 321 -0.57 10.14 -1.76
CA ASP A 321 -0.65 10.44 -3.18
C ASP A 321 -1.78 11.45 -3.48
N GLU A 322 -2.94 11.29 -2.84
CA GLU A 322 -4.09 12.18 -2.95
C GLU A 322 -3.80 13.57 -2.38
N LEU A 323 -3.25 13.63 -1.16
CA LEU A 323 -2.89 14.89 -0.51
C LEU A 323 -1.88 15.69 -1.35
N PHE A 324 -0.94 15.00 -2.01
CA PHE A 324 0.06 15.62 -2.87
C PHE A 324 -0.40 15.76 -4.34
N HIS A 325 -1.71 15.63 -4.59
CA HIS A 325 -2.35 15.80 -5.88
C HIS A 325 -1.69 14.99 -7.01
N LEU A 326 -1.18 13.81 -6.68
CA LEU A 326 -0.47 12.91 -7.59
C LEU A 326 0.78 13.52 -8.24
N ALA A 327 1.23 14.71 -7.81
CA ALA A 327 2.44 15.36 -8.33
C ALA A 327 3.68 14.52 -8.02
N VAL A 328 3.65 13.82 -6.88
CA VAL A 328 4.59 12.80 -6.47
C VAL A 328 3.82 11.60 -5.94
N SER A 329 4.38 10.41 -6.11
CA SER A 329 3.82 9.19 -5.53
C SER A 329 4.86 8.44 -4.72
N VAL A 330 4.39 7.71 -3.70
CA VAL A 330 5.24 6.88 -2.85
C VAL A 330 4.69 5.46 -2.76
N SER A 331 5.54 4.46 -3.02
CA SER A 331 5.15 3.06 -2.87
C SER A 331 5.31 2.58 -1.42
N PRO A 332 4.57 1.52 -1.00
CA PRO A 332 4.74 0.91 0.32
C PRO A 332 6.20 0.56 0.64
N GLN A 333 6.93 -0.01 -0.34
CA GLN A 333 8.33 -0.36 -0.16
C GLN A 333 9.23 0.87 0.03
N ALA A 334 8.97 1.96 -0.70
CA ALA A 334 9.72 3.20 -0.53
C ALA A 334 9.45 3.84 0.84
N CYS A 335 8.19 3.81 1.32
CA CYS A 335 7.82 4.24 2.67
C CYS A 335 8.56 3.44 3.74
N LEU A 336 8.58 2.11 3.63
CA LEU A 336 9.24 1.23 4.58
C LEU A 336 10.77 1.40 4.59
N GLN A 337 11.39 1.53 3.42
CA GLN A 337 12.83 1.78 3.30
C GLN A 337 13.22 3.11 3.93
N PHE A 338 12.47 4.17 3.63
CA PHE A 338 12.72 5.48 4.21
C PHE A 338 12.55 5.46 5.72
N SER A 339 11.47 4.83 6.21
CA SER A 339 11.22 4.66 7.64
C SER A 339 12.35 3.88 8.31
N SER A 340 12.81 2.78 7.73
CA SER A 340 13.93 1.98 8.26
C SER A 340 15.22 2.80 8.37
N VAL A 341 15.54 3.64 7.38
CA VAL A 341 16.69 4.56 7.43
C VAL A 341 16.54 5.57 8.57
N ARG A 342 15.33 6.08 8.80
CA ARG A 342 15.04 6.98 9.94
C ARG A 342 15.22 6.24 11.28
N MET A 343 14.75 5.01 11.41
CA MET A 343 14.96 4.18 12.61
C MET A 343 16.43 3.94 12.89
N MET A 344 17.22 3.58 11.87
CA MET A 344 18.67 3.41 12.00
C MET A 344 19.39 4.69 12.44
N ARG A 345 18.97 5.86 11.93
CA ARG A 345 19.52 7.16 12.36
C ARG A 345 19.14 7.47 13.81
N HIS A 346 17.91 7.16 14.21
CA HIS A 346 17.45 7.34 15.59
C HIS A 346 18.28 6.50 16.55
N GLY A 347 18.46 5.21 16.28
CA GLY A 347 19.29 4.34 17.14
C GLY A 347 20.74 4.80 17.26
N ARG A 348 21.36 5.27 16.16
CA ARG A 348 22.71 5.86 16.23
C ARG A 348 22.76 7.11 17.11
N ASN A 349 21.71 7.92 17.10
CA ASN A 349 21.62 9.11 17.94
C ASN A 349 21.41 8.75 19.41
N GLU A 350 20.63 7.71 19.72
CA GLU A 350 20.46 7.22 21.09
C GLU A 350 21.78 6.71 21.66
N VAL A 351 22.48 5.82 20.94
CA VAL A 351 23.82 5.34 21.35
C VAL A 351 24.80 6.51 21.55
N ARG A 352 24.80 7.49 20.65
CA ARG A 352 25.64 8.68 20.79
C ARG A 352 25.28 9.50 22.03
N ASN A 353 23.98 9.64 22.33
CA ASN A 353 23.51 10.37 23.49
C ASN A 353 23.86 9.63 24.79
N GLU A 354 23.77 8.30 24.82
CA GLU A 354 24.20 7.46 25.94
C GLU A 354 25.70 7.61 26.20
N ILE A 355 26.54 7.52 25.17
CA ILE A 355 27.99 7.74 25.27
C ILE A 355 28.29 9.16 25.76
N CYS A 356 27.58 10.17 25.25
CA CYS A 356 27.76 11.55 25.68
C CYS A 356 27.41 11.73 27.17
N ALA A 357 26.31 11.13 27.62
CA ALA A 357 25.87 11.19 29.00
C ALA A 357 26.83 10.46 29.95
N ALA A 358 27.35 9.29 29.54
CA ALA A 358 28.36 8.55 30.29
C ALA A 358 29.66 9.36 30.49
N ASN A 359 29.98 10.26 29.56
CA ASN A 359 31.13 11.17 29.64
C ASN A 359 30.79 12.52 30.31
N GLY A 360 29.66 12.64 31.02
CA GLY A 360 29.23 13.87 31.70
C GLY A 360 28.71 14.99 30.79
N GLY A 361 28.57 14.72 29.49
CA GLY A 361 27.98 15.66 28.53
C GLY A 361 26.46 15.66 28.56
N ARG A 362 25.84 16.77 28.17
CA ARG A 362 24.37 16.85 28.04
C ARG A 362 23.91 16.15 26.76
N PRO A 363 22.92 15.23 26.83
CA PRO A 363 22.38 14.59 25.63
C PRO A 363 21.78 15.63 24.69
N ARG A 364 21.93 15.42 23.38
CA ARG A 364 21.36 16.35 22.39
C ARG A 364 19.87 16.08 22.28
N ALA A 365 19.06 17.09 22.60
CA ALA A 365 17.63 17.05 22.35
C ALA A 365 17.35 16.79 20.86
N ALA A 366 16.32 15.98 20.56
CA ALA A 366 15.90 15.72 19.20
C ALA A 366 15.35 17.01 18.57
N ARG A 367 16.16 17.68 17.75
CA ARG A 367 15.75 18.90 17.02
C ARG A 367 15.04 18.60 15.70
N SER A 368 14.39 17.43 15.55
CA SER A 368 13.73 17.11 14.29
C SER A 368 12.29 17.63 14.29
N LEU A 369 11.85 18.24 13.18
CA LEU A 369 10.43 18.55 12.95
C LEU A 369 9.53 17.31 13.13
N PHE A 370 10.10 16.12 12.94
CA PHE A 370 9.44 14.86 13.17
C PHE A 370 9.00 14.66 14.62
N HIS A 371 9.79 15.11 15.60
CA HIS A 371 9.40 15.06 17.01
C HIS A 371 8.20 15.97 17.28
N PHE A 372 8.19 17.16 16.68
CA PHE A 372 7.08 18.11 16.82
C PHE A 372 5.81 17.61 16.13
N ALA A 373 5.93 17.11 14.89
CA ALA A 373 4.80 16.55 14.15
C ALA A 373 4.12 15.40 14.89
N LEU A 374 4.90 14.56 15.58
CA LEU A 374 4.42 13.42 16.36
C LEU A 374 4.03 13.74 17.81
N GLY A 375 4.33 14.93 18.31
CA GLY A 375 4.12 15.31 19.71
C GLY A 375 2.68 15.71 20.06
N VAL A 376 1.79 15.80 19.08
CA VAL A 376 0.38 16.10 19.28
C VAL A 376 -0.36 14.79 19.53
N SER A 377 -0.73 14.53 20.79
CA SER A 377 -1.45 13.31 21.22
C SER A 377 -2.90 13.57 21.54
#